data_AF-A0A2D6SVD8-F1
#
_entry.id   AF-A0A2D6SVD8-F1
#
_cell.length_a   1.000
_cell.length_b   1.000
_cell.length_c   1.000
_cell.angle_alpha   90.00
_cell.angle_beta   90.00
_cell.angle_gamma   90.00
#
_symmetry.space_group_name_H-M   'P 1'
#
loop_
_entity.id
_entity.type
_entity.pdbx_description
1 polymer ?
#
loop_
_entity_poly.entity_id
_entity_poly.type
_entity_poly.pdbx_seq_one_letter_code
_entity_poly.pdbx_strand_id
1 'polypeptide(L)'
;MIIWGSTGRQIRLGSGEFFCPSCELECDYDHKRSTTYFTLYFIPLFQTQNHGEYVECHSCGGTYEMEVLEYEPPTREEMLAAAVREKIESGVPLHMLQRQLSERGLEDHAAESLVDKAVGEHRTQCAGCGFEYGSNVSSCSNCGAELDSFFV
;
A
#
# COMPACT_ATOMS: atom_id res chain seq x y z
N MET A 1 20.82 -47.77 20.35
CA MET A 1 20.87 -46.29 20.27
C MET A 1 19.65 -45.82 19.52
N ILE A 2 18.85 -44.93 20.11
CA ILE A 2 17.69 -44.31 19.46
C ILE A 2 18.16 -42.98 18.87
N ILE A 3 17.82 -42.69 17.62
CA ILE A 3 18.12 -41.42 16.95
C ILE A 3 16.80 -40.68 16.74
N TRP A 4 16.67 -39.51 17.36
CA TRP A 4 15.51 -38.63 17.21
C TRP A 4 15.93 -37.26 16.68
N GLY A 5 15.00 -36.56 16.04
CA GLY A 5 15.19 -35.21 15.54
C GLY A 5 13.88 -34.54 15.17
N SER A 6 13.99 -33.42 14.46
CA SER A 6 12.84 -32.70 13.90
C SER A 6 13.17 -32.19 12.50
N THR A 7 12.19 -32.15 11.61
CA THR A 7 12.35 -31.62 10.26
C THR A 7 11.20 -30.69 9.88
N GLY A 8 11.52 -29.59 9.19
CA GLY A 8 10.52 -28.69 8.63
C GLY A 8 9.97 -29.27 7.33
N ARG A 9 8.66 -29.14 7.10
CA ARG A 9 7.99 -29.50 5.85
C ARG A 9 6.97 -28.45 5.49
N GLN A 10 6.97 -28.09 4.21
CA GLN A 10 5.90 -27.29 3.61
C GLN A 10 4.86 -28.23 3.00
N ILE A 11 3.59 -27.98 3.32
CA ILE A 11 2.46 -28.74 2.79
C ILE A 11 1.65 -27.78 1.94
N ARG A 12 1.46 -28.09 0.65
CA ARG A 12 0.53 -27.35 -0.20
C ARG A 12 -0.90 -27.72 0.21
N LEU A 13 -1.69 -26.72 0.59
CA LEU A 13 -3.09 -26.84 0.98
C LEU A 13 -4.04 -26.54 -0.19
N GLY A 14 -3.61 -25.71 -1.14
CA GLY A 14 -4.40 -25.35 -2.31
C GLY A 14 -3.66 -24.41 -3.25
N SER A 15 -4.41 -23.85 -4.19
CA SER A 15 -3.96 -22.82 -5.14
C SER A 15 -5.16 -21.99 -5.60
N GLY A 16 -4.90 -20.81 -6.13
CA GLY A 16 -5.89 -19.90 -6.69
C GLY A 16 -5.22 -18.73 -7.40
N GLU A 17 -5.98 -17.69 -7.70
CA GLU A 17 -5.47 -16.45 -8.31
C GLU A 17 -5.55 -15.30 -7.29
N PHE A 18 -4.58 -14.39 -7.33
CA PHE A 18 -4.56 -13.18 -6.50
C PHE A 18 -3.79 -12.06 -7.20
N PHE A 19 -4.00 -10.83 -6.76
CA PHE A 19 -3.17 -9.71 -7.20
C PHE A 19 -1.84 -9.71 -6.42
N CYS A 20 -0.73 -9.96 -7.11
CA CYS A 20 0.58 -10.00 -6.48
C CYS A 20 1.15 -8.58 -6.31
N PRO A 21 1.41 -8.08 -5.08
CA PRO A 21 1.90 -6.72 -4.88
C PRO A 21 3.32 -6.50 -5.40
N SER A 22 4.14 -7.56 -5.54
CA SER A 22 5.48 -7.43 -6.16
C SER A 22 5.47 -7.50 -7.68
N CYS A 23 4.45 -8.15 -8.29
CA CYS A 23 4.33 -8.23 -9.75
C CYS A 23 3.42 -7.16 -10.32
N GLU A 24 2.56 -6.55 -9.49
CA GLU A 24 1.52 -5.60 -9.87
C GLU A 24 0.54 -6.17 -10.93
N LEU A 25 0.28 -7.48 -10.86
CA LEU A 25 -0.61 -8.19 -11.79
C LEU A 25 -1.29 -9.40 -11.11
N GLU A 26 -2.38 -9.87 -11.71
CA GLU A 26 -3.09 -11.10 -11.29
C GLU A 26 -2.27 -12.34 -11.65
N CYS A 27 -1.89 -13.11 -10.62
CA CYS A 27 -1.05 -14.28 -10.71
C CYS A 27 -1.70 -15.48 -10.02
N ASP A 28 -1.34 -16.68 -10.47
CA ASP A 28 -1.55 -17.90 -9.68
C ASP A 28 -0.68 -17.90 -8.41
N TYR A 29 -1.23 -18.43 -7.32
CA TYR A 29 -0.52 -18.67 -6.07
C TYR A 29 -0.72 -20.09 -5.53
N ASP A 30 0.23 -20.51 -4.68
CA ASP A 30 0.14 -21.71 -3.87
C ASP A 30 -0.15 -21.36 -2.42
N HIS A 31 -1.24 -21.91 -1.87
CA HIS A 31 -1.46 -21.87 -0.43
C HIS A 31 -0.63 -22.98 0.22
N LYS A 32 0.35 -22.61 1.05
CA LYS A 32 1.24 -23.53 1.75
C LYS A 32 1.18 -23.33 3.26
N ARG A 33 1.41 -24.42 3.99
CA ARG A 33 1.54 -24.43 5.44
C ARG A 33 2.91 -24.94 5.84
N SER A 34 3.59 -24.20 6.71
CA SER A 34 4.89 -24.60 7.26
C SER A 34 4.69 -25.35 8.58
N THR A 35 5.23 -26.55 8.70
CA THR A 35 5.08 -27.37 9.91
C THR A 35 6.38 -28.11 10.25
N THR A 36 6.61 -28.37 11.53
CA THR A 36 7.72 -29.21 12.00
C THR A 36 7.22 -30.58 12.39
N TYR A 37 7.86 -31.62 11.87
CA TYR A 37 7.60 -33.02 12.20
C TYR A 37 8.66 -33.56 13.15
N PHE A 38 8.25 -34.40 14.10
CA PHE A 38 9.18 -35.24 14.86
C PHE A 38 9.70 -36.36 13.97
N THR A 39 11.01 -36.60 13.99
CA THR A 39 11.64 -37.67 13.22
C THR A 39 12.27 -38.71 14.15
N LEU A 40 12.07 -39.98 13.82
CA LEU A 40 12.72 -41.11 14.47
C LEU A 40 13.42 -41.94 13.41
N TYR A 41 14.72 -42.20 13.58
CA TYR A 41 15.53 -42.85 12.54
C TYR A 41 15.33 -42.23 11.14
N PHE A 42 15.27 -40.89 11.08
CA PHE A 42 15.03 -40.10 9.86
C PHE A 42 13.65 -40.24 9.21
N ILE A 43 12.72 -40.96 9.84
CA ILE A 43 11.33 -41.08 9.38
C ILE A 43 10.48 -40.03 10.12
N PRO A 44 9.83 -39.08 9.41
CA PRO A 44 8.91 -38.13 10.03
C PRO A 44 7.62 -38.85 10.44
N LEU A 45 7.32 -38.87 11.74
CA LEU A 45 6.21 -39.65 12.31
C LEU A 45 4.92 -38.83 12.45
N PHE A 46 5.01 -37.65 13.09
CA PHE A 46 3.84 -36.80 13.34
C PHE A 46 4.25 -35.32 13.42
N GLN A 47 3.27 -34.44 13.19
CA GLN A 47 3.43 -32.99 13.31
C GLN A 47 3.57 -32.60 14.78
N THR A 48 4.55 -31.75 15.07
CA THR A 48 4.82 -31.22 16.42
C THR A 48 4.45 -29.75 16.54
N GLN A 49 4.66 -28.97 15.48
CA GLN A 49 4.40 -27.53 15.47
C GLN A 49 3.86 -27.10 14.10
N ASN A 50 2.97 -26.13 14.11
CA ASN A 50 2.48 -25.43 12.92
C ASN A 50 2.98 -23.98 12.99
N HIS A 51 3.68 -23.53 11.96
CA HIS A 51 4.29 -22.20 11.86
C HIS A 51 3.41 -21.21 11.10
N GLY A 52 2.23 -21.64 10.64
CA GLY A 52 1.28 -20.79 9.94
C GLY A 52 1.15 -21.14 8.46
N GLU A 53 0.16 -20.48 7.87
CA GLU A 53 -0.25 -20.58 6.48
C GLU A 53 0.19 -19.30 5.75
N TYR A 54 0.63 -19.47 4.51
CA TYR A 54 1.11 -18.40 3.66
C TYR A 54 0.82 -18.73 2.21
N VAL A 55 0.79 -17.70 1.37
CA VAL A 55 0.65 -17.85 -0.08
C VAL A 55 1.97 -17.58 -0.76
N GLU A 56 2.28 -18.33 -1.80
CA GLU A 56 3.48 -18.16 -2.61
C GLU A 56 3.10 -17.87 -4.06
N CYS A 57 3.55 -16.74 -4.59
CA CYS A 57 3.30 -16.36 -5.97
C CYS A 57 4.05 -17.26 -6.95
N HIS A 58 3.36 -17.81 -7.95
CA HIS A 58 3.98 -18.66 -8.96
C HIS A 58 4.89 -17.88 -9.92
N SER A 59 4.65 -16.58 -10.10
CA SER A 59 5.39 -15.73 -11.03
C SER A 59 6.73 -15.24 -10.45
N CYS A 60 6.70 -14.61 -9.26
CA CYS A 60 7.92 -14.07 -8.62
C CYS A 60 8.51 -14.96 -7.51
N GLY A 61 7.80 -15.98 -7.03
CA GLY A 61 8.22 -16.79 -5.88
C GLY A 61 8.12 -16.08 -4.53
N GLY A 62 7.52 -14.87 -4.48
CA GLY A 62 7.31 -14.13 -3.25
C GLY A 62 6.31 -14.83 -2.33
N THR A 63 6.60 -14.84 -1.02
CA THR A 63 5.74 -15.41 0.02
C THR A 63 5.05 -14.32 0.82
N TYR A 64 3.73 -14.45 1.03
CA TYR A 64 2.89 -13.46 1.68
C TYR A 64 1.96 -14.11 2.69
N GLU A 65 1.48 -13.34 3.65
CA GLU A 65 0.45 -13.78 4.59
C GLU A 65 -0.90 -13.93 3.87
N MET A 66 -1.82 -14.71 4.47
CA MET A 66 -3.13 -15.02 3.86
C MET A 66 -3.98 -13.77 3.59
N GLU A 67 -3.78 -12.69 4.34
CA GLU A 67 -4.48 -11.41 4.18
C GLU A 67 -4.25 -10.77 2.79
N VAL A 68 -3.16 -11.12 2.09
CA VAL A 68 -2.90 -10.61 0.74
C VAL A 68 -3.97 -11.06 -0.28
N LEU A 69 -4.73 -12.11 0.01
CA LEU A 69 -5.82 -12.56 -0.85
C LEU A 69 -7.02 -11.60 -0.84
N GLU A 70 -7.13 -10.77 0.21
CA GLU A 70 -8.13 -9.72 0.32
C GLU A 70 -7.62 -8.38 -0.22
N TYR A 71 -6.39 -8.33 -0.75
CA TYR A 71 -5.81 -7.12 -1.31
C TYR A 71 -6.50 -6.75 -2.62
N GLU A 72 -7.27 -5.66 -2.58
CA GLU A 72 -7.80 -5.00 -3.77
C GLU A 72 -6.81 -3.94 -4.26
N PRO A 73 -6.33 -4.01 -5.51
CA PRO A 73 -5.43 -2.99 -6.03
C PRO A 73 -6.14 -1.63 -6.07
N PRO A 74 -5.46 -0.53 -5.69
CA PRO A 74 -6.06 0.80 -5.72
C PRO A 74 -6.50 1.15 -7.13
N THR A 75 -7.70 1.71 -7.24
CA THR A 75 -8.23 2.20 -8.50
C THR A 75 -7.36 3.34 -9.04
N ARG A 76 -7.47 3.61 -10.35
CA ARG A 76 -6.76 4.73 -10.99
C ARG A 76 -7.06 6.07 -10.30
N GLU A 77 -8.29 6.26 -9.84
CA GLU A 77 -8.68 7.48 -9.11
C GLU A 77 -7.95 7.59 -7.77
N GLU A 78 -7.85 6.50 -7.02
CA GLU A 78 -7.14 6.45 -5.74
C GLU A 78 -5.64 6.64 -5.91
N MET A 79 -5.04 6.03 -6.94
CA MET A 79 -3.63 6.27 -7.30
C MET A 79 -3.37 7.73 -7.63
N LEU A 80 -4.25 8.36 -8.42
CA LEU A 80 -4.15 9.78 -8.74
C LEU A 80 -4.33 10.64 -7.49
N ALA A 81 -5.29 10.32 -6.62
CA ALA A 81 -5.50 11.03 -5.37
C ALA A 81 -4.28 10.92 -4.45
N ALA A 82 -3.65 9.74 -4.33
CA ALA A 82 -2.43 9.54 -3.56
C ALA A 82 -1.26 10.37 -4.11
N ALA A 83 -1.06 10.40 -5.43
CA ALA A 83 -0.04 11.22 -6.07
C ALA A 83 -0.28 12.74 -5.87
N VAL A 84 -1.54 13.17 -5.81
CA VAL A 84 -1.91 14.55 -5.49
C VAL A 84 -1.60 14.86 -4.03
N ARG A 85 -1.94 13.96 -3.09
CA ARG A 85 -1.62 14.10 -1.65
C ARG A 85 -0.13 14.29 -1.41
N GLU A 86 0.71 13.46 -2.02
CA GLU A 86 2.17 13.58 -1.93
C GLU A 86 2.65 14.98 -2.37
N LYS A 87 2.08 15.51 -3.45
CA LYS A 87 2.41 16.87 -3.92
C LYS A 87 1.94 17.97 -2.98
N ILE A 88 0.80 17.79 -2.32
CA ILE A 88 0.31 18.73 -1.31
C ILE A 88 1.30 18.78 -0.14
N GLU A 89 1.74 17.62 0.35
CA GLU A 89 2.68 17.49 1.47
C GLU A 89 4.06 18.08 1.14
N SER A 90 4.50 17.98 -0.13
CA SER A 90 5.72 18.65 -0.60
C SER A 90 5.60 20.18 -0.75
N GLY A 91 4.44 20.77 -0.42
CA GLY A 91 4.25 22.22 -0.39
C GLY A 91 3.87 22.85 -1.72
N VAL A 92 3.27 22.09 -2.65
CA VAL A 92 2.75 22.64 -3.91
C VAL A 92 1.40 23.35 -3.66
N PRO A 93 1.17 24.57 -4.19
CA PRO A 93 -0.12 25.26 -4.06
C PRO A 93 -1.27 24.51 -4.75
N LEU A 94 -2.46 24.52 -4.15
CA LEU A 94 -3.63 23.76 -4.68
C LEU A 94 -4.03 24.16 -6.10
N HIS A 95 -4.00 25.46 -6.42
CA HIS A 95 -4.34 25.95 -7.77
C HIS A 95 -3.41 25.41 -8.86
N MET A 96 -2.13 25.16 -8.54
CA MET A 96 -1.19 24.57 -9.49
C MET A 96 -1.50 23.09 -9.71
N LEU A 97 -1.96 22.38 -8.67
CA LEU A 97 -2.37 20.99 -8.77
C LEU A 97 -3.62 20.84 -9.63
N GLN A 98 -4.64 21.68 -9.41
CA GLN A 98 -5.84 21.72 -10.25
C GLN A 98 -5.48 21.88 -11.73
N ARG A 99 -4.62 22.87 -12.05
CA ARG A 99 -4.17 23.10 -13.43
C ARG A 99 -3.43 21.90 -14.03
N GLN A 100 -2.55 21.25 -13.27
CA GLN A 100 -1.84 20.05 -13.73
C GLN A 100 -2.77 18.86 -13.99
N LEU A 101 -3.90 18.79 -13.29
CA LEU A 101 -4.91 17.76 -13.49
C LEU A 101 -5.77 18.06 -14.73
N SER A 102 -6.23 19.30 -14.90
CA SER A 102 -6.95 19.73 -16.10
C SER A 102 -6.12 19.56 -17.38
N GLU A 103 -4.83 19.91 -17.34
CA GLU A 103 -3.90 19.73 -18.47
C GLU A 103 -3.67 18.24 -18.82
N ARG A 104 -3.91 17.32 -17.89
CA ARG A 104 -3.83 15.87 -18.10
C ARG A 104 -5.13 15.26 -18.67
N GLY A 105 -6.08 16.09 -19.05
CA GLY A 105 -7.33 15.66 -19.68
C GLY A 105 -8.38 15.14 -18.70
N LEU A 106 -8.26 15.46 -17.40
CA LEU A 106 -9.37 15.35 -16.47
C LEU A 106 -10.33 16.51 -16.71
N GLU A 107 -11.64 16.21 -16.70
CA GLU A 107 -12.66 17.25 -16.69
C GLU A 107 -12.50 18.09 -15.41
N ASP A 108 -12.66 19.41 -15.52
CA ASP A 108 -12.35 20.35 -14.42
C ASP A 108 -13.07 20.00 -13.11
N HIS A 109 -14.30 19.50 -13.20
CA HIS A 109 -15.07 19.09 -12.02
C HIS A 109 -14.52 17.83 -11.33
N ALA A 110 -13.97 16.89 -12.12
CA ALA A 110 -13.32 15.69 -11.60
C ALA A 110 -11.97 16.04 -10.95
N ALA A 111 -11.23 16.98 -11.53
CA ALA A 111 -9.98 17.48 -10.97
C ALA A 111 -10.19 18.17 -9.61
N GLU A 112 -11.22 19.00 -9.49
CA GLU A 112 -11.57 19.68 -8.24
C GLU A 112 -11.98 18.68 -7.14
N SER A 113 -12.86 17.74 -7.46
CA SER A 113 -13.30 16.69 -6.54
C SER A 113 -12.15 15.82 -6.02
N LEU A 114 -11.16 15.52 -6.86
CA LEU A 114 -9.96 14.77 -6.45
C LEU A 114 -9.06 15.56 -5.49
N VAL A 115 -8.85 16.85 -5.77
CA VAL A 115 -8.06 17.72 -4.89
C VAL A 115 -8.76 17.87 -3.54
N ASP A 116 -10.08 18.04 -3.52
CA ASP A 116 -10.86 18.14 -2.29
C ASP A 116 -10.76 16.87 -1.45
N LYS A 117 -10.92 15.69 -2.08
CA LYS A 117 -10.71 14.40 -1.41
C LYS A 117 -9.27 14.19 -0.94
N ALA A 118 -8.28 14.74 -1.65
CA ALA A 118 -6.87 14.58 -1.33
C ALA A 118 -6.44 15.46 -0.14
N VAL A 119 -6.81 16.74 -0.15
CA VAL A 119 -6.45 17.71 0.89
C VAL A 119 -7.19 17.43 2.21
N GLY A 120 -8.41 16.89 2.13
CA GLY A 120 -9.29 16.75 3.28
C GLY A 120 -9.96 18.06 3.67
N GLU A 121 -10.53 18.12 4.87
CA GLU A 121 -11.35 19.25 5.33
C GLU A 121 -10.54 20.51 5.70
N HIS A 122 -9.24 20.37 6.01
CA HIS A 122 -8.45 21.45 6.61
C HIS A 122 -7.44 22.04 5.61
N ARG A 123 -7.67 23.31 5.24
CA ARG A 123 -6.84 24.10 4.31
C ARG A 123 -6.24 25.30 5.02
N THR A 124 -5.07 25.73 4.58
CA THR A 124 -4.44 26.95 5.07
C THR A 124 -4.14 27.89 3.91
N GLN A 125 -4.55 29.15 4.04
CA GLN A 125 -4.26 30.19 3.08
C GLN A 125 -3.03 30.98 3.52
N CYS A 126 -2.08 31.17 2.61
CA CYS A 126 -0.92 32.00 2.87
C CYS A 126 -1.30 33.48 3.02
N ALA A 127 -0.99 34.09 4.17
CA ALA A 127 -1.22 35.52 4.38
C ALA A 127 -0.39 36.43 3.46
N GLY A 128 0.79 35.96 3.01
CA GLY A 128 1.68 36.73 2.12
C GLY A 128 1.24 36.78 0.65
N CYS A 129 0.83 35.65 0.06
CA CYS A 129 0.51 35.57 -1.37
C CYS A 129 -0.92 35.12 -1.69
N GLY A 130 -1.73 34.75 -0.69
CA GLY A 130 -3.13 34.36 -0.86
C GLY A 130 -3.38 32.96 -1.43
N PHE A 131 -2.34 32.15 -1.64
CA PHE A 131 -2.51 30.78 -2.15
C PHE A 131 -2.90 29.78 -1.07
N GLU A 132 -3.70 28.80 -1.45
CA GLU A 132 -4.13 27.70 -0.60
C GLU A 132 -3.15 26.54 -0.64
N TYR A 133 -2.94 25.93 0.53
CA TYR A 133 -2.10 24.78 0.78
C TYR A 133 -2.83 23.79 1.69
N GLY A 134 -2.33 22.55 1.73
CA GLY A 134 -2.74 21.60 2.76
C GLY A 134 -2.30 22.06 4.15
N SER A 135 -3.10 21.74 5.17
CA SER A 135 -2.84 22.07 6.58
C SER A 135 -1.52 21.51 7.13
N ASN A 136 -0.94 20.49 6.48
CA ASN A 136 0.34 19.88 6.86
C ASN A 136 1.57 20.65 6.36
N VAL A 137 1.40 21.73 5.59
CA VAL A 137 2.51 22.50 5.03
C VAL A 137 2.85 23.67 5.98
N SER A 138 4.08 23.70 6.50
CA SER A 138 4.51 24.72 7.47
C SER A 138 5.02 26.02 6.84
N SER A 139 5.41 26.01 5.56
CA SER A 139 6.01 27.16 4.88
C SER A 139 5.55 27.30 3.44
N CYS A 140 5.30 28.54 3.01
CA CYS A 140 4.86 28.86 1.66
C CYS A 140 5.98 28.75 0.63
N SER A 141 5.87 27.82 -0.31
CA SER A 141 6.83 27.64 -1.42
C SER A 141 6.89 28.82 -2.40
N ASN A 142 5.89 29.71 -2.40
CA ASN A 142 5.83 30.85 -3.32
C ASN A 142 6.45 32.14 -2.73
N CYS A 143 6.23 32.44 -1.45
CA CYS A 143 6.69 33.69 -0.84
C CYS A 143 7.55 33.52 0.42
N GLY A 144 7.72 32.29 0.92
CA GLY A 144 8.52 31.98 2.10
C GLY A 144 7.87 32.31 3.45
N ALA A 145 6.63 32.81 3.46
CA ALA A 145 5.91 33.06 4.70
C ALA A 145 5.59 31.74 5.45
N GLU A 146 5.61 31.79 6.78
CA GLU A 146 5.13 30.68 7.61
C GLU A 146 3.62 30.53 7.46
N LEU A 147 3.18 29.28 7.29
CA LEU A 147 1.78 28.91 7.21
C LEU A 147 1.37 28.43 8.59
N ASP A 148 0.87 29.35 9.40
CA ASP A 148 0.36 29.01 10.72
C ASP A 148 -0.92 28.16 10.56
N SER A 149 -0.88 26.95 11.10
CA SER A 149 -2.01 26.01 11.16
C SER A 149 -3.00 26.43 12.25
N PHE A 150 -3.44 27.69 12.23
CA PHE A 150 -4.42 28.18 13.18
C PHE A 150 -5.84 28.07 12.61
N PHE A 151 -6.54 27.07 13.13
CA PHE A 151 -7.99 26.92 13.15
C PHE A 151 -8.70 28.26 13.43
N VAL A 152 -9.71 28.57 12.60
CA VAL A 152 -10.94 29.24 13.06
C VAL A 152 -12.10 28.37 12.64
#